data_AF-A0A5N6QEC5-F1
#
_entry.id   AF-A0A5N6QEC5-F1
#
_cell.length_a   1.000
_cell.length_b   1.000
_cell.length_c   1.000
_cell.angle_alpha   90.00
_cell.angle_beta   90.00
_cell.angle_gamma   90.00
#
_symmetry.space_group_name_H-M   'P 1'
#
loop_
_entity.id
_entity.type
_entity.pdbx_description
1 polymer ?
#
loop_
_entity_poly.entity_id
_entity_poly.type
_entity_poly.pdbx_seq_one_letter_code
_entity_poly.pdbx_strand_id
1 'polypeptide(L)'
;MLYISAGATVKLQCNNTKYPTVETAKTDKNNYFFLRAPKTITSYAFHKCKVFLVSSPVAACSKPSNFHNGLKGSLLRPEKPYVANKLPFVLYTVRPFAFEPKCPR
;
A
#
# COMPACT_ATOMS: atom_id res chain seq x y z
N MET A 1 -2.55 -18.25 -8.21
CA MET A 1 -2.41 -17.12 -7.28
C MET A 1 -2.40 -15.85 -8.11
N LEU A 2 -3.40 -14.98 -7.98
CA LEU A 2 -3.48 -13.76 -8.77
C LEU A 2 -2.81 -12.62 -8.00
N TYR A 3 -1.81 -12.00 -8.61
CA TYR A 3 -1.20 -10.76 -8.14
C TYR A 3 -2.21 -9.61 -8.30
N ILE A 4 -2.04 -8.53 -7.53
CA ILE A 4 -2.87 -7.30 -7.58
C ILE A 4 -3.28 -6.97 -9.03
N SER A 5 -4.57 -6.75 -9.28
CA SER A 5 -5.08 -6.32 -10.59
C SER A 5 -5.11 -4.79 -10.69
N ALA A 6 -4.86 -4.25 -11.88
CA ALA A 6 -4.99 -2.83 -12.18
C ALA A 6 -6.33 -2.27 -11.70
N GLY A 7 -6.31 -1.09 -11.08
CA GLY A 7 -7.48 -0.45 -10.47
C GLY A 7 -7.86 -0.96 -9.08
N ALA A 8 -7.14 -1.93 -8.51
CA ALA A 8 -7.29 -2.32 -7.11
C ALA A 8 -6.97 -1.16 -6.17
N THR A 9 -7.73 -1.05 -5.07
CA THR A 9 -7.55 -0.02 -4.05
C THR A 9 -6.64 -0.53 -2.95
N VAL A 10 -5.61 0.25 -2.63
CA VAL A 10 -4.75 0.06 -1.47
C VAL A 10 -4.89 1.24 -0.51
N LYS A 11 -4.59 1.01 0.76
CA LYS A 11 -4.69 2.02 1.82
C LYS A 11 -3.41 2.06 2.64
N LEU A 12 -2.81 3.23 2.77
CA LEU A 12 -1.82 3.52 3.80
C LEU A 12 -2.57 3.95 5.05
N GLN A 13 -2.33 3.29 6.18
CA GLN A 13 -2.86 3.69 7.47
C GLN A 13 -1.72 3.80 8.48
N CYS A 14 -1.65 4.93 9.15
CA CYS A 14 -0.64 5.23 10.15
C CYS A 14 -1.32 5.55 11.48
N ASN A 15 -1.05 4.73 12.48
CA ASN A 15 -1.63 4.89 13.80
C ASN A 15 -0.67 5.72 14.66
N ASN A 16 -0.68 7.04 14.46
CA ASN A 16 0.00 7.97 15.35
C ASN A 16 -0.87 8.26 16.59
N THR A 17 -0.25 8.57 17.73
CA THR A 17 -0.94 8.68 19.04
C THR A 17 -1.98 9.81 19.11
N LYS A 18 -1.94 10.79 18.20
CA LYS A 18 -2.86 11.94 18.21
C LYS A 18 -3.91 11.93 17.09
N TYR A 19 -3.54 11.55 15.87
CA TYR A 19 -4.48 11.48 14.73
C TYR A 19 -4.11 10.32 13.80
N PRO A 20 -4.95 9.28 13.67
CA PRO A 20 -4.74 8.24 12.67
C PRO A 20 -4.87 8.86 11.28
N THR A 21 -3.87 8.64 10.43
CA THR A 21 -3.89 9.16 9.06
C THR A 21 -4.08 8.03 8.08
N VAL A 22 -4.99 8.24 7.13
CA VAL A 22 -5.39 7.26 6.13
C VAL A 22 -5.32 7.90 4.75
N GLU A 23 -4.60 7.27 3.84
CA GLU A 23 -4.56 7.65 2.44
C GLU A 23 -4.84 6.43 1.57
N THR A 24 -5.46 6.65 0.41
CA THR A 24 -5.78 5.57 -0.52
C THR A 24 -5.19 5.84 -1.89
N ALA A 25 -4.85 4.77 -2.60
CA ALA A 25 -4.41 4.84 -3.98
C ALA A 25 -5.00 3.68 -4.77
N LYS A 26 -5.16 3.90 -6.08
CA LYS A 26 -5.47 2.84 -7.02
C LYS A 26 -4.19 2.36 -7.69
N THR A 27 -4.16 1.08 -8.00
CA THR A 27 -3.08 0.48 -8.75
C THR A 27 -3.18 0.86 -10.23
N ASP A 28 -2.03 1.04 -10.86
CA ASP A 28 -1.90 1.39 -12.26
C ASP A 28 -2.02 0.15 -13.17
N LYS A 29 -1.87 0.37 -14.48
CA LYS A 29 -1.94 -0.68 -15.50
C LYS A 29 -0.83 -1.73 -15.37
N ASN A 30 0.26 -1.40 -14.67
CA ASN A 30 1.38 -2.29 -14.41
C ASN A 30 1.25 -3.01 -13.05
N ASN A 31 0.10 -2.86 -12.38
CA ASN A 31 -0.19 -3.42 -11.06
C ASN A 31 0.66 -2.85 -9.92
N TYR A 32 1.25 -1.66 -10.12
CA TYR A 32 1.93 -0.90 -9.07
C TYR A 32 1.00 0.14 -8.49
N PHE A 33 1.32 0.65 -7.31
CA PHE A 33 0.66 1.82 -6.76
C PHE A 33 1.71 2.79 -6.27
N PHE A 34 1.41 4.09 -6.40
CA PHE A 34 2.23 5.14 -5.86
C PHE A 34 1.34 6.06 -5.02
N LEU A 35 1.78 6.34 -3.80
CA LEU A 35 1.03 7.14 -2.84
C LEU A 35 2.00 8.07 -2.13
N ARG A 36 1.64 9.35 -2.06
CA ARG A 36 2.39 10.33 -1.28
C ARG A 36 1.85 10.28 0.14
N ALA A 37 2.73 9.99 1.10
CA ALA A 37 2.34 10.05 2.51
C ALA A 37 1.92 11.49 2.89
N PRO A 38 0.96 11.65 3.81
CA PRO A 38 0.57 12.94 4.35
C PRO A 38 1.79 13.65 4.96
N LYS A 39 1.84 14.98 4.82
CA LYS A 39 2.94 15.81 5.36
C LYS A 39 3.12 15.70 6.88
N THR A 40 2.09 15.22 7.57
CA THR A 40 2.08 15.00 9.02
C THR A 40 2.88 13.76 9.44
N ILE A 41 3.31 12.92 8.49
CA ILE A 41 4.04 11.69 8.74
C ILE A 41 5.52 11.91 8.48
N THR A 42 6.32 11.80 9.54
CA THR A 42 7.78 11.90 9.43
C THR A 42 8.39 10.55 9.06
N SER A 43 9.60 10.58 8.52
CA SER A 43 10.41 9.38 8.28
C SER A 43 10.69 8.58 9.55
N TYR A 44 10.67 9.21 10.74
CA TYR A 44 10.78 8.51 12.02
C TYR A 44 9.50 7.72 12.36
N ALA A 45 8.32 8.26 12.04
CA ALA A 45 7.04 7.67 12.38
C ALA A 45 6.57 6.56 11.42
N PHE A 46 7.31 6.29 10.33
CA PHE A 46 6.91 5.34 9.29
C PHE A 46 6.65 3.91 9.81
N HIS A 47 7.34 3.49 10.89
CA HIS A 47 7.17 2.16 11.48
C HIS A 47 5.78 1.95 12.11
N LYS A 48 5.02 3.04 12.34
CA LYS A 48 3.61 3.02 12.78
C LYS A 48 2.62 2.94 11.62
N CYS A 49 3.13 2.93 10.39
CA CYS A 49 2.35 2.84 9.18
C CYS A 49 2.31 1.42 8.63
N LYS A 50 1.17 1.06 8.06
CA LYS A 50 0.95 -0.19 7.35
C LYS A 50 0.18 0.06 6.07
N VAL A 51 0.45 -0.75 5.04
CA VAL A 51 -0.31 -0.74 3.79
C VAL A 51 -1.22 -1.96 3.73
N PHE A 52 -2.46 -1.74 3.33
CA PHE A 52 -3.51 -2.74 3.25
C PHE A 52 -4.03 -2.84 1.82
N LEU A 53 -4.30 -4.06 1.37
CA LEU A 53 -5.10 -4.33 0.18
C LEU A 53 -6.58 -4.24 0.56
N VAL A 54 -7.33 -3.35 -0.09
CA VAL A 54 -8.71 -3.04 0.31
C VAL A 54 -9.72 -3.72 -0.60
N SER A 55 -9.65 -3.45 -1.90
CA SER A 55 -10.66 -3.92 -2.85
C SER A 55 -10.09 -4.10 -4.25
N SER A 56 -10.74 -4.95 -5.03
CA SER A 56 -10.48 -5.15 -6.46
C SER A 56 -11.58 -4.49 -7.29
N PRO A 57 -11.28 -3.97 -8.49
CA PRO A 57 -12.31 -3.57 -9.44
C PRO A 57 -13.04 -4.77 -10.05
N VAL A 58 -12.45 -5.97 -9.97
CA VAL A 58 -13.09 -7.21 -10.42
C VAL A 58 -13.92 -7.77 -9.27
N ALA A 59 -15.25 -7.63 -9.36
CA ALA A 59 -16.18 -8.08 -8.32
C ALA A 59 -15.98 -9.57 -7.94
N ALA A 60 -15.69 -10.39 -8.95
CA ALA A 60 -15.46 -11.82 -8.81
C ALA A 60 -14.14 -12.18 -8.10
N CYS A 61 -13.22 -11.22 -7.95
CA CYS A 61 -11.90 -11.37 -7.32
C CYS A 61 -11.67 -10.29 -6.25
N SER A 62 -12.68 -10.03 -5.43
CA SER A 62 -12.70 -8.87 -4.54
C SER A 62 -12.17 -9.11 -3.13
N LYS A 63 -12.04 -10.36 -2.70
CA LYS A 63 -11.65 -10.70 -1.32
C LYS A 63 -10.12 -10.61 -1.12
N PRO A 64 -9.61 -9.64 -0.34
CA PRO A 64 -8.17 -9.51 -0.10
C PRO A 64 -7.65 -10.73 0.66
N SER A 65 -6.51 -11.27 0.24
CA SER A 65 -5.83 -12.33 1.00
C SER A 65 -4.84 -11.73 2.00
N ASN A 66 -4.45 -12.52 3.01
CA ASN A 66 -3.35 -12.12 3.90
C ASN A 66 -1.96 -12.44 3.33
N PHE A 67 -1.83 -12.72 2.03
CA PHE A 67 -0.52 -12.89 1.42
C PHE A 67 0.32 -11.63 1.59
N HIS A 68 1.56 -11.81 2.07
CA HIS A 68 2.47 -10.71 2.43
C HIS A 68 1.86 -9.63 3.35
N ASN A 69 0.91 -10.06 4.20
CA ASN A 69 0.14 -9.19 5.10
C ASN A 69 -0.74 -8.17 4.38
N GLY A 70 -1.22 -8.46 3.16
CA GLY A 70 -2.16 -7.58 2.45
C GLY A 70 -3.41 -7.25 3.27
N LEU A 71 -3.95 -8.22 4.02
CA LEU A 71 -5.13 -8.04 4.88
C LEU A 71 -4.80 -7.49 6.28
N LYS A 72 -3.77 -8.03 6.95
CA LYS A 72 -3.37 -7.62 8.32
C LYS A 72 -2.53 -6.33 8.36
N GLY A 73 -2.09 -5.86 7.20
CA GLY A 73 -1.25 -4.67 7.03
C GLY A 73 0.22 -5.03 6.89
N SER A 74 0.80 -4.65 5.75
CA SER A 74 2.20 -4.86 5.43
C SER A 74 3.06 -3.71 5.95
N LEU A 75 4.23 -4.05 6.48
CA LEU A 75 5.20 -3.07 6.98
C LEU A 75 5.91 -2.40 5.80
N LEU A 76 6.07 -1.08 5.91
CA LEU A 76 6.86 -0.30 4.99
C LEU A 76 8.34 -0.66 5.10
N ARG A 77 9.00 -0.82 3.96
CA ARG A 77 10.45 -1.04 3.84
C ARG A 77 11.07 0.20 3.20
N PRO A 78 12.01 0.89 3.86
CA PRO A 78 12.68 2.03 3.25
C PRO A 78 13.59 1.56 2.12
N GLU A 79 13.54 2.26 1.00
CA GLU A 79 14.53 2.18 -0.07
C GLU A 79 15.65 3.20 0.16
N LYS A 80 16.67 3.18 -0.72
CA LYS A 80 17.75 4.17 -0.68
C LYS A 80 17.17 5.59 -0.76
N PRO A 81 17.50 6.49 0.20
CA PRO A 81 17.11 7.89 0.13
C PRO A 81 17.66 8.54 -1.14
N TYR A 82 16.91 9.50 -1.68
CA TYR A 82 17.31 10.25 -2.87
C TYR A 82 16.91 11.72 -2.74
N VAL A 83 17.56 12.60 -3.50
CA VAL A 83 17.22 14.02 -3.54
C VAL A 83 16.50 14.30 -4.86
N ALA A 84 15.33 14.92 -4.78
CA ALA A 84 14.61 15.43 -5.93
C ALA A 84 14.21 16.88 -5.66
N ASN A 85 14.32 17.76 -6.65
CA ASN A 85 13.98 19.19 -6.50
C ASN A 85 14.61 19.86 -5.26
N LYS A 86 15.88 19.52 -4.95
CA LYS A 86 16.63 20.00 -3.77
C LYS A 86 16.05 19.59 -2.41
N LEU A 87 15.12 18.63 -2.38
CA LEU A 87 14.52 18.09 -1.16
C LEU A 87 14.86 16.61 -0.99
N PRO A 88 15.17 16.15 0.24
CA PRO A 88 15.41 14.75 0.51
C PRO A 88 14.09 13.96 0.55
N PHE A 89 14.07 12.82 -0.12
CA PHE A 89 12.96 11.87 -0.15
C PHE A 89 13.43 10.49 0.25
N VAL A 90 12.54 9.75 0.89
CA VAL A 90 12.69 8.31 1.13
C VAL A 90 11.50 7.62 0.50
N LEU A 91 11.77 6.74 -0.45
CA LEU A 91 10.74 5.86 -1.00
C LEU A 91 10.56 4.70 -0.03
N TYR A 92 9.30 4.30 0.18
CA TYR A 92 8.98 3.12 0.96
C TYR A 92 8.24 2.12 0.08
N THR A 93 8.64 0.86 0.17
CA THR A 93 8.07 -0.26 -0.60
C THR A 93 7.42 -1.28 0.32
N VAL A 94 6.57 -2.12 -0.25
CA VAL A 94 5.99 -3.29 0.40
C VAL A 94 6.13 -4.49 -0.54
N ARG A 95 5.97 -5.69 -0.01
CA ARG A 95 5.91 -6.89 -0.84
C ARG A 95 4.58 -6.94 -1.62
N PRO A 96 4.53 -7.65 -2.75
CA PRO A 96 3.32 -7.76 -3.56
C PRO A 96 2.13 -8.33 -2.77
N PHE A 97 0.92 -7.82 -2.99
CA PHE A 97 -0.30 -8.41 -2.43
C PHE A 97 -1.00 -9.32 -3.44
N ALA A 98 -2.02 -10.03 -2.96
CA ALA A 98 -2.84 -10.90 -3.77
C ALA A 98 -4.28 -10.95 -3.23
N PHE A 99 -5.24 -11.17 -4.11
CA PHE A 99 -6.62 -11.52 -3.74
C PHE A 99 -6.74 -13.04 -3.59
N GLU A 100 -7.80 -13.51 -2.93
CA GLU A 100 -8.10 -14.94 -2.84
C GLU A 100 -8.43 -15.53 -4.22
N PRO A 101 -8.07 -16.80 -4.48
CA PRO A 101 -8.11 -17.41 -5.81
C PRO A 101 -9.51 -17.80 -6.32
N LYS A 102 -10.60 -17.51 -5.60
CA LYS A 102 -11.98 -17.83 -6.04
C LYS A 102 -12.48 -16.85 -7.12
N CYS A 103 -11.71 -16.74 -8.19
CA CYS A 103 -12.04 -16.00 -9.40
C CYS A 103 -12.65 -16.98 -10.42
N PRO A 104 -13.80 -16.69 -11.02
CA PRO A 104 -14.24 -17.37 -12.24
C PRO A 104 -13.13 -17.27 -13.28
N ARG A 105 -12.83 -18.39 -13.94
CA ARG A 105 -11.87 -18.45 -15.05
C ARG A 105 -12.37 -17.67 -16.25
#